data_AF-A0A527XCR7-F1
#
_entry.id   AF-A0A527XCR7-F1
#
_cell.length_a   1.000
_cell.length_b   1.000
_cell.length_c   1.000
_cell.angle_alpha   90.00
_cell.angle_beta   90.00
_cell.angle_gamma   90.00
#
_symmetry.space_group_name_H-M   'P 1'
#
loop_
_entity.id
_entity.type
_entity.pdbx_description
1 polymer ?
#
loop_
_entity_poly.entity_id
_entity_poly.type
_entity_poly.pdbx_seq_one_letter_code
_entity_poly.pdbx_strand_id
1 'polypeptide(L)' 'VNTGPGKGKTTAAFGLALRMLGYGKRVGVVQFIKGKWHTGEKDAFAAFGDRVVWHAMGEGFTWETQDLKRDI' A
#
# COMPACT_ATOMS: atom_id res chain seq x y z
N VAL A 1 -4.76 -9.23 -11.76
CA VAL A 1 -4.84 -7.75 -11.77
C VAL A 1 -6.25 -7.35 -11.39
N ASN A 2 -6.44 -6.56 -10.33
CA ASN A 2 -7.76 -6.10 -9.88
C ASN A 2 -8.02 -4.70 -10.44
N THR A 3 -8.92 -4.56 -11.41
CA THR A 3 -9.23 -3.30 -12.11
C THR A 3 -10.76 -3.07 -12.20
N GLY A 4 -11.18 -1.94 -12.77
CA GLY A 4 -12.58 -1.56 -12.93
C GLY A 4 -13.07 -0.53 -11.89
N PRO A 5 -14.25 0.09 -12.09
CA PRO A 5 -14.75 1.20 -11.26
C PRO A 5 -15.30 0.74 -9.89
N GLY A 6 -15.58 -0.56 -9.72
CA GLY A 6 -16.12 -1.11 -8.48
C GLY A 6 -15.22 -0.91 -7.26
N LYS A 7 -15.85 -0.77 -6.08
CA LYS A 7 -15.16 -0.78 -4.78
C LYS A 7 -14.59 -2.17 -4.49
N GLY A 8 -13.49 -2.25 -3.73
CA GLY A 8 -12.93 -3.52 -3.22
C GLY A 8 -11.57 -3.94 -3.79
N LYS A 9 -11.04 -3.24 -4.81
CA LYS A 9 -9.72 -3.58 -5.40
C LYS A 9 -8.58 -3.61 -4.35
N THR A 10 -8.49 -2.54 -3.56
CA THR A 10 -7.50 -2.39 -2.49
C THR A 10 -7.73 -3.39 -1.37
N THR A 11 -8.99 -3.59 -0.96
CA THR A 11 -9.36 -4.57 0.06
C THR A 11 -8.99 -6.00 -0.35
N ALA A 12 -9.21 -6.37 -1.62
CA ALA A 12 -8.83 -7.67 -2.14
C ALA A 12 -7.30 -7.86 -2.17
N ALA A 13 -6.54 -6.80 -2.50
CA ALA A 13 -5.08 -6.85 -2.42
C ALA A 13 -4.59 -7.04 -0.97
N PHE A 14 -5.18 -6.35 0.00
CA PHE A 14 -4.86 -6.53 1.41
C PHE A 14 -5.28 -7.90 1.95
N GLY A 15 -6.41 -8.47 1.50
CA GLY A 15 -6.79 -9.84 1.85
C GLY A 15 -5.75 -10.87 1.41
N LEU A 16 -5.18 -10.71 0.22
CA LEU A 16 -4.10 -11.58 -0.26
C LEU A 16 -2.80 -11.37 0.54
N ALA A 17 -2.46 -10.13 0.84
CA ALA A 17 -1.31 -9.80 1.67
C ALA A 17 -1.42 -10.43 3.08
N LEU A 18 -2.59 -10.33 3.70
CA LEU A 18 -2.87 -10.95 5.00
C LEU A 18 -2.78 -12.48 4.94
N ARG A 19 -3.27 -13.10 3.86
CA ARG A 19 -3.11 -14.55 3.64
C ARG A 19 -1.63 -14.95 3.62
N MET A 20 -0.78 -14.21 2.91
CA MET A 20 0.66 -14.48 2.85
C MET A 20 1.33 -14.34 4.23
N LEU A 21 0.96 -13.29 4.98
CA LEU A 21 1.44 -13.08 6.35
C LEU A 21 1.02 -14.22 7.30
N GLY A 22 -0.20 -14.76 7.14
CA GLY A 22 -0.69 -15.92 7.87
C GLY A 22 0.14 -17.19 7.62
N TYR A 23 0.75 -17.33 6.43
CA TYR A 23 1.70 -18.40 6.12
C TYR A 23 3.15 -18.07 6.53
N GLY A 24 3.37 -17.03 7.33
CA GLY A 24 4.69 -16.62 7.80
C GLY A 24 5.59 -16.00 6.72
N LYS A 25 5.02 -15.63 5.57
CA LYS A 25 5.78 -14.95 4.50
C LYS A 25 5.88 -13.45 4.77
N ARG A 26 6.76 -12.77 4.03
CA ARG A 26 6.95 -11.30 4.08
C ARG A 26 6.17 -10.65 2.95
N VAL A 27 5.69 -9.41 3.17
CA VAL A 27 4.93 -8.63 2.18
C VAL A 27 5.46 -7.21 2.10
N GLY A 28 5.59 -6.69 0.88
CA GLY A 28 5.79 -5.27 0.61
C GLY A 28 4.51 -4.62 0.09
N VAL A 29 4.17 -3.44 0.60
CA VAL A 29 3.04 -2.63 0.15
C VAL A 29 3.57 -1.27 -0.32
N VAL A 30 3.19 -0.87 -1.54
CA VAL A 30 3.49 0.46 -2.08
C VAL A 30 2.17 1.13 -2.46
N GLN A 31 1.89 2.30 -1.88
CA GLN A 31 0.72 3.12 -2.19
C GLN A 31 1.17 4.39 -2.93
N PHE A 32 0.65 4.61 -4.13
CA PHE A 32 1.10 5.69 -5.02
C PHE A 32 0.37 7.03 -4.86
N ILE A 33 -0.86 7.03 -4.32
CA ILE A 33 -1.71 8.23 -4.26
C ILE A 33 -2.10 8.57 -2.82
N LYS A 34 -2.34 7.53 -1.99
CA LYS A 34 -2.88 7.69 -0.64
C LYS A 34 -1.82 7.91 0.44
N GLY A 35 -0.60 8.33 0.08
CA GLY A 35 0.52 8.34 1.01
C GLY A 35 0.34 9.24 2.25
N LYS A 36 -0.45 10.33 2.12
CA LYS A 36 -0.72 11.26 3.24
C LYS A 36 -1.86 10.83 4.17
N TRP A 37 -2.71 9.89 3.78
CA TRP A 37 -3.93 9.58 4.54
C TRP A 37 -3.73 8.36 5.42
N HIS A 38 -4.11 8.50 6.69
CA HIS A 38 -4.16 7.38 7.63
C HIS A 38 -5.20 6.34 7.17
N THR A 39 -4.85 5.06 7.25
CA THR A 39 -5.72 3.94 6.89
C THR A 39 -5.62 2.85 7.95
N GLY A 40 -6.76 2.32 8.43
CA GLY A 40 -6.77 1.24 9.42
C GLY A 40 -6.05 -0.02 8.95
N GLU A 41 -5.97 -0.28 7.63
CA GLU A 41 -5.18 -1.39 7.10
C GLU A 41 -3.68 -1.22 7.34
N LYS A 42 -3.16 0.01 7.37
CA LYS A 42 -1.73 0.24 7.69
C LYS A 42 -1.43 -0.14 9.13
N ASP A 43 -2.30 0.24 10.06
CA ASP A 43 -2.14 -0.08 11.48
C ASP A 43 -2.26 -1.58 11.74
N ALA A 44 -3.26 -2.24 11.12
CA ALA A 44 -3.44 -3.67 11.25
C ALA A 44 -2.20 -4.44 10.74
N PHE A 45 -1.58 -3.95 9.66
CA PHE A 45 -0.38 -4.56 9.10
C PHE A 45 0.89 -4.25 9.90
N ALA A 46 0.93 -3.15 10.66
CA ALA A 46 2.04 -2.83 11.56
C ALA A 46 2.24 -3.88 12.67
N ALA A 47 1.17 -4.58 13.07
CA ALA A 47 1.23 -5.68 14.04
C ALA A 47 2.10 -6.87 13.57
N PHE A 48 2.40 -6.96 12.27
CA PHE A 48 3.26 -8.01 11.71
C PHE A 48 4.75 -7.66 11.71
N GLY A 49 5.12 -6.46 12.17
CA GLY A 49 6.50 -6.03 12.36
C GLY A 49 7.32 -6.03 11.06
N ASP A 50 8.54 -6.58 11.13
CA ASP A 50 9.53 -6.62 10.05
C ASP A 50 9.11 -7.47 8.83
N ARG A 51 8.04 -8.24 8.97
CA ARG A 51 7.44 -9.01 7.86
C ARG A 51 6.64 -8.13 6.91
N VAL A 52 6.31 -6.90 7.28
CA VAL A 52 5.66 -5.94 6.40
C VAL A 52 6.57 -4.74 6.16
N VAL A 53 6.79 -4.43 4.89
CA VAL A 53 7.44 -3.18 4.48
C VAL A 53 6.38 -2.32 3.80
N TRP A 54 6.20 -1.09 4.29
CA TRP A 54 5.17 -0.18 3.79
C TRP A 54 5.80 1.11 3.24
N HIS A 55 5.58 1.37 1.96
CA HIS A 55 5.97 2.60 1.29
C HIS A 55 4.72 3.38 0.86
N ALA A 56 4.59 4.57 1.40
CA ALA A 56 3.51 5.50 1.10
C ALA A 56 4.10 6.63 0.26
N MET A 57 4.00 6.52 -1.06
CA MET A 57 4.41 7.59 -1.98
C MET A 57 3.31 8.67 -1.95
N GLY A 58 3.73 9.93 -1.83
CA GLY A 58 2.83 11.07 -1.75
C GLY A 58 2.16 11.38 -3.08
N GLU A 59 1.64 12.60 -3.23
CA GLU A 59 1.00 13.07 -4.48
C GLU A 59 1.95 13.15 -5.70
N GLY A 60 3.21 12.73 -5.57
CA GLY A 60 4.23 12.80 -6.63
C GLY A 60 4.01 11.81 -7.78
N PHE A 61 3.20 10.75 -7.60
CA PHE A 61 2.84 9.82 -8.69
C PHE A 61 1.54 10.22 -9.41
N THR A 62 1.39 11.51 -9.71
CA THR A 62 0.37 12.04 -10.61
C THR A 62 1.07 12.63 -11.83
N TRP A 63 0.44 12.55 -13.01
CA TRP A 63 1.01 12.94 -14.32
C TRP A 63 1.46 14.42 -14.43
N GLU A 64 1.39 15.22 -13.36
CA GLU A 64 1.85 16.61 -13.29
C GLU A 64 3.17 16.83 -12.53
N THR A 65 3.82 15.78 -12.01
CA THR A 65 5.05 15.98 -11.21
C THR A 65 6.32 15.72 -12.02
N GLN A 66 6.93 16.80 -12.53
CA GLN A 66 8.30 16.83 -13.07
C GLN A 66 9.36 17.08 -11.98
N ASP A 67 9.12 16.71 -10.72
CA ASP A 67 10.03 17.06 -9.63
C ASP A 67 10.41 15.85 -8.76
N LEU A 68 11.47 15.16 -9.18
CA LEU A 68 12.07 14.00 -8.54
C LEU A 68 12.47 14.25 -7.06
N LYS A 69 12.64 15.52 -6.67
CA LYS A 69 13.08 15.92 -5.32
C LYS A 69 11.96 15.92 -4.27
N ARG A 70 10.69 15.85 -4.68
CA ARG A 70 9.53 15.77 -3.77
C ARG A 70 9.09 14.35 -3.41
N ASP A 71 9.64 13.35 -4.10
CA ASP A 71 9.22 11.95 -4.04
C ASP A 71 10.18 11.04 -3.23
N ILE A 72 11.05 11.65 -2.40
CA ILE A 72 11.98 10.95 -1.49
C ILE A 72 11.57 11.22 -0.03
#